data_AF-A0A1T4Y139-F1
#
_entry.id   AF-A0A1T4Y139-F1
#
_cell.length_a   1.000
_cell.length_b   1.000
_cell.length_c   1.000
_cell.angle_alpha   90.00
_cell.angle_beta   90.00
_cell.angle_gamma   90.00
#
_symmetry.space_group_name_H-M   'P 1'
#
loop_
_entity.id
_entity.type
_entity.pdbx_description
1 polymer ?
#
loop_
_entity_poly.entity_id
_entity_poly.type
_entity_poly.pdbx_seq_one_letter_code
_entity_poly.pdbx_strand_id
1 'polypeptide(L)'
;MCAAPAPESPPSDIDRHLEQTILDLLDRRAPTSTICPSDAARAVGGDDWRDLMDASRSAAARLVARGEVEITQGGEPVDLTTARGPIRIRRLRP
;
A
#
# COMPACT_ATOMS: atom_id res chain seq x y z
N MET A 1 -26.62 -7.93 16.63
CA MET A 1 -25.72 -9.01 16.18
C MET A 1 -24.70 -8.38 15.26
N CYS A 2 -23.44 -8.25 15.70
CA CYS A 2 -22.36 -7.80 14.83
C CYS A 2 -21.97 -8.99 13.96
N ALA A 3 -22.21 -8.90 12.65
CA ALA A 3 -21.66 -9.88 11.71
C ALA A 3 -20.13 -9.74 11.73
N ALA A 4 -19.43 -10.84 12.02
CA ALA A 4 -18.00 -10.90 11.76
C ALA A 4 -17.77 -10.71 10.25
N PRO A 5 -16.77 -9.92 9.81
CA PRO A 5 -16.45 -9.84 8.40
C PRO A 5 -16.11 -11.25 7.89
N ALA A 6 -16.57 -11.58 6.68
CA ALA A 6 -16.21 -12.82 6.01
C ALA A 6 -14.68 -12.96 5.95
N PRO A 7 -14.12 -14.20 5.98
CA PRO A 7 -12.69 -14.37 5.79
C PRO A 7 -12.29 -13.75 4.45
N GLU A 8 -11.41 -12.75 4.49
CA GLU A 8 -10.87 -12.12 3.29
C GLU A 8 -10.29 -13.23 2.39
N SER A 9 -10.72 -13.26 1.13
CA SER A 9 -10.16 -14.17 0.13
C SER A 9 -8.63 -14.02 0.10
N PRO A 10 -7.88 -15.12 -0.13
CA PRO A 10 -6.43 -15.04 -0.19
C PRO A 10 -6.00 -13.99 -1.23
N PRO A 11 -4.91 -13.24 -0.97
CA PRO A 11 -4.46 -12.19 -1.86
C PRO A 11 -4.20 -12.76 -3.26
N SER A 12 -4.77 -12.09 -4.26
CA SER A 12 -4.60 -12.41 -5.68
C SER A 12 -3.13 -12.30 -6.11
N ASP A 13 -2.81 -12.79 -7.30
CA ASP A 13 -1.46 -12.58 -7.86
C ASP A 13 -1.16 -11.09 -8.05
N ILE A 14 -2.17 -10.29 -8.40
CA ILE A 14 -2.07 -8.83 -8.50
C ILE A 14 -1.77 -8.21 -7.13
N ASP A 15 -2.44 -8.65 -6.07
CA ASP A 15 -2.18 -8.20 -4.70
C ASP A 15 -0.72 -8.42 -4.31
N ARG A 16 -0.20 -9.63 -4.57
CA ARG A 16 1.17 -9.99 -4.25
C ARG A 16 2.18 -9.22 -5.09
N HIS A 17 1.88 -8.99 -6.36
CA HIS A 17 2.72 -8.20 -7.25
C HIS A 17 2.75 -6.71 -6.85
N LEU A 18 1.63 -6.15 -6.40
CA LEU A 18 1.57 -4.79 -5.86
C LEU A 18 2.40 -4.64 -4.59
N GLU A 19 2.34 -5.61 -3.67
CA GLU A 19 3.16 -5.60 -2.45
C GLU A 19 4.66 -5.59 -2.79
N GLN A 20 5.09 -6.51 -3.66
CA GLN A 20 6.48 -6.57 -4.11
C GLN A 20 6.91 -5.27 -4.79
N THR A 21 6.05 -4.71 -5.64
CA THR A 21 6.32 -3.46 -6.34
C THR A 21 6.44 -2.28 -5.39
N ILE A 22 5.64 -2.21 -4.32
CA ILE A 22 5.76 -1.17 -3.29
C ILE A 22 7.14 -1.23 -2.64
N LEU A 23 7.57 -2.43 -2.23
CA LEU A 23 8.89 -2.64 -1.61
C LEU A 23 10.02 -2.29 -2.58
N ASP A 24 9.99 -2.80 -3.81
CA ASP A 24 10.99 -2.52 -4.83
C ASP A 24 11.12 -1.02 -5.15
N LEU A 25 9.99 -0.31 -5.22
CA LEU A 25 9.99 1.14 -5.48
C LEU A 25 10.56 1.93 -4.31
N LEU A 26 10.36 1.48 -3.08
CA LEU A 26 10.97 2.08 -1.90
C LEU A 26 12.48 1.79 -1.84
N ASP A 27 12.90 0.58 -2.20
CA ASP A 27 14.30 0.12 -2.17
C ASP A 27 15.18 0.86 -3.18
N ARG A 28 14.60 1.27 -4.31
CA ARG A 28 15.29 2.06 -5.33
C ARG A 28 15.47 3.54 -4.95
N ARG A 29 14.93 3.98 -3.81
CA ARG A 29 14.95 5.40 -3.39
C ARG A 29 15.81 5.60 -2.15
N ALA A 30 16.12 6.87 -1.85
CA ALA A 30 16.83 7.22 -0.63
C ALA A 30 16.02 6.78 0.60
N PRO A 31 16.66 6.42 1.74
CA PRO A 31 15.97 5.83 2.90
C PRO A 31 14.84 6.67 3.52
N THR A 32 14.82 7.99 3.31
CA THR A 32 13.76 8.91 3.79
C THR A 32 12.66 9.16 2.78
N SER A 33 12.81 8.61 1.57
CA SER A 33 11.87 8.85 0.47
C SER A 33 10.56 8.13 0.72
N THR A 34 9.54 8.63 0.04
CA THR A 34 8.21 8.05 0.07
C THR A 34 7.71 7.78 -1.35
N ILE A 35 6.72 6.91 -1.47
CA ILE A 35 5.91 6.73 -2.70
C ILE A 35 4.44 6.96 -2.38
N CYS A 36 3.56 6.90 -3.37
CA CYS A 36 2.11 6.79 -3.14
C CYS A 36 1.55 5.50 -3.76
N PRO A 37 0.31 5.08 -3.41
CA PRO A 37 -0.30 3.88 -4.00
C PRO A 37 -0.33 3.91 -5.53
N SER A 38 -0.58 5.08 -6.13
CA SER A 38 -0.61 5.20 -7.59
C SER A 38 0.73 4.92 -8.26
N ASP A 39 1.87 5.02 -7.56
CA ASP A 39 3.18 4.66 -8.12
C ASP A 39 3.27 3.15 -8.36
N ALA A 40 2.84 2.35 -7.38
CA ALA A 40 2.78 0.90 -7.51
C ALA A 40 1.70 0.47 -8.50
N ALA A 41 0.53 1.08 -8.45
CA ALA A 41 -0.56 0.79 -9.40
C ALA A 41 -0.13 1.05 -10.85
N ARG A 42 0.59 2.14 -11.13
CA ARG A 42 1.13 2.44 -12.47
C ARG A 42 2.18 1.44 -12.92
N ALA A 43 3.07 1.04 -12.02
CA ALA A 43 4.10 0.06 -12.32
C ALA A 43 3.53 -1.33 -12.65
N VAL A 44 2.41 -1.71 -12.02
CA VAL A 44 1.75 -3.00 -12.26
C VAL A 44 0.74 -2.94 -13.42
N GLY A 45 -0.13 -1.94 -13.44
CA GLY A 45 -1.30 -1.88 -14.32
C GLY A 45 -1.11 -1.08 -15.61
N GLY A 46 0.02 -0.40 -15.80
CA GLY A 46 0.26 0.41 -17.00
C GLY A 46 -0.85 1.45 -17.22
N ASP A 47 -1.56 1.37 -18.36
CA ASP A 47 -2.66 2.26 -18.70
C ASP A 47 -3.91 2.05 -17.82
N ASP A 48 -4.12 0.83 -17.33
CA ASP A 48 -5.27 0.42 -16.50
C ASP A 48 -5.03 0.61 -14.99
N TRP A 49 -3.98 1.34 -14.62
CA TRP A 49 -3.58 1.51 -13.21
C TRP A 49 -4.68 2.07 -12.29
N ARG A 50 -5.65 2.80 -12.85
CA ARG A 50 -6.76 3.37 -12.09
C ARG A 50 -7.62 2.28 -11.44
N ASP A 51 -7.78 1.15 -12.11
CA ASP A 51 -8.56 0.01 -11.62
C ASP A 51 -7.84 -0.73 -10.49
N LEU A 52 -6.52 -0.51 -10.35
CA LEU A 52 -5.68 -1.10 -9.31
C LEU A 52 -5.52 -0.21 -8.07
N MET A 53 -6.17 0.96 -8.02
CA MET A 53 -6.00 1.90 -6.90
C MET A 53 -6.43 1.31 -5.55
N ASP A 54 -7.57 0.63 -5.51
CA ASP A 54 -8.08 0.01 -4.28
C ASP A 54 -7.20 -1.18 -3.89
N ALA A 55 -6.82 -2.03 -4.84
CA ALA A 55 -5.89 -3.13 -4.62
C ALA A 55 -4.52 -2.64 -4.09
N SER A 56 -4.02 -1.53 -4.63
CA SER A 56 -2.75 -0.93 -4.21
C SER A 56 -2.82 -0.37 -2.78
N ARG A 57 -3.96 0.25 -2.40
CA ARG A 57 -4.20 0.67 -1.01
C ARG A 57 -4.27 -0.53 -0.07
N SER A 58 -4.95 -1.60 -0.45
CA SER A 58 -5.02 -2.84 0.33
C SER A 58 -3.65 -3.52 0.48
N ALA A 59 -2.83 -3.53 -0.57
CA ALA A 59 -1.45 -4.02 -0.52
C ALA A 59 -0.60 -3.23 0.49
N ALA A 60 -0.71 -1.90 0.46
CA ALA A 60 -0.05 -1.05 1.45
C ALA A 60 -0.53 -1.35 2.88
N ALA A 61 -1.82 -1.59 3.09
CA ALA A 61 -2.37 -1.97 4.40
C ALA A 61 -1.78 -3.30 4.92
N ARG A 62 -1.66 -4.30 4.05
CA ARG A 62 -1.04 -5.59 4.41
C ARG A 62 0.43 -5.43 4.77
N LEU A 63 1.17 -4.58 4.07
CA LEU A 63 2.57 -4.29 4.41
C LEU A 63 2.72 -3.56 5.75
N VAL A 64 1.79 -2.66 6.09
CA VAL A 64 1.73 -2.02 7.42
C VAL A 64 1.47 -3.07 8.49
N ALA A 65 0.50 -3.97 8.26
CA ALA A 65 0.18 -5.04 9.20
C ALA A 65 1.37 -6.00 9.45
N ARG A 66 2.27 -6.14 8.47
CA ARG A 66 3.53 -6.90 8.60
C ARG A 66 4.70 -6.09 9.17
N GLY A 67 4.52 -4.80 9.43
CA GLY A 67 5.57 -3.92 9.96
C GLY A 67 6.68 -3.60 8.97
N GLU A 68 6.42 -3.73 7.66
CA GLU A 68 7.43 -3.46 6.62
C GLU A 68 7.45 -1.98 6.19
N VAL A 69 6.29 -1.33 6.26
CA VAL A 69 6.10 0.05 5.85
C VAL A 69 5.24 0.82 6.85
N GLU A 70 5.31 2.14 6.78
CA GLU A 70 4.43 3.06 7.48
C GLU A 70 3.74 3.98 6.48
N ILE A 71 2.51 4.36 6.79
CA ILE A 71 1.71 5.25 5.97
C ILE A 71 1.60 6.59 6.67
N THR A 72 1.84 7.66 5.91
CA THR A 72 1.75 9.02 6.41
C THR A 72 0.82 9.88 5.56
N GLN A 73 0.23 10.89 6.18
CA GLN A 73 -0.52 11.95 5.52
C GLN A 73 -0.09 13.29 6.11
N GLY A 74 0.37 14.21 5.26
CA GLY A 74 0.97 15.46 5.74
C GLY A 74 2.27 15.28 6.54
N GLY A 75 2.92 14.11 6.42
CA GLY A 75 4.14 13.77 7.16
C GLY A 75 3.89 12.98 8.45
N GLU A 76 2.66 12.96 8.95
CA GLU A 76 2.28 12.27 10.18
C GLU A 76 1.80 10.84 9.91
N PRO A 77 2.15 9.85 10.74
CA PRO A 77 1.62 8.49 10.65
C PRO A 77 0.08 8.47 10.74
N VAL A 78 -0.56 7.68 9.90
CA VAL A 78 -2.03 7.54 9.87
C VAL A 78 -2.46 6.09 9.71
N ASP A 79 -3.64 5.78 10.25
CA ASP A 79 -4.32 4.52 10.00
C ASP A 79 -4.99 4.54 8.62
N LEU A 80 -4.60 3.59 7.76
CA LEU A 80 -5.15 3.41 6.42
C LEU A 80 -6.66 3.17 6.38
N THR A 81 -7.24 2.57 7.43
CA THR A 81 -8.68 2.29 7.49
C THR A 81 -9.52 3.56 7.60
N THR A 82 -8.93 4.65 8.11
CA THR A 82 -9.60 5.94 8.31
C THR A 82 -9.06 7.04 7.39
N ALA A 83 -7.85 6.88 6.84
CA ALA A 83 -7.20 7.87 5.99
C ALA A 83 -7.97 8.12 4.68
N ARG A 84 -8.32 9.39 4.44
CA ARG A 84 -9.05 9.85 3.26
C ARG A 84 -8.15 10.77 2.45
N GLY A 85 -8.04 10.48 1.15
CA GLY A 85 -7.25 11.30 0.23
C GLY A 85 -5.80 10.82 0.05
N PRO A 86 -4.90 11.71 -0.39
CA PRO A 86 -3.52 11.37 -0.73
C PRO A 86 -2.73 10.93 0.49
N ILE A 87 -2.14 9.75 0.38
CA ILE A 87 -1.27 9.15 1.39
C ILE A 87 0.12 8.89 0.82
N ARG A 88 1.11 8.78 1.70
CA ARG A 88 2.49 8.44 1.36
C ARG A 88 2.88 7.16 2.09
N ILE A 89 3.66 6.33 1.42
CA ILE A 89 4.20 5.07 1.93
C ILE A 89 5.70 5.27 2.13
N ARG A 90 6.23 4.89 3.29
CA ARG A 90 7.67 4.90 3.59
C ARG A 90 8.08 3.59 4.26
N ARG A 91 9.35 3.18 4.13
CA ARG A 91 9.85 2.00 4.85
C ARG A 91 9.83 2.26 6.36
N LEU A 92 9.35 1.28 7.12
CA LEU A 92 9.59 1.23 8.54
C LEU A 92 11.05 0.79 8.71
N ARG A 93 11.90 1.68 9.23
CA ARG A 93 13.29 1.31 9.51
C ARG A 93 13.33 0.62 10.88
N PRO A 94 14.13 -0.45 11.03
CA PRO A 94 14.49 -0.95 12.35
C PRO A 94 15.30 0.08 13.14
#